data_AF-A0A9W9CGM9-F1
#
_entry.id   AF-A0A9W9CGM9-F1
#
_cell.length_a   1.000
_cell.length_b   1.000
_cell.length_c   1.000
_cell.angle_alpha   90.00
_cell.angle_beta   90.00
_cell.angle_gamma   90.00
#
_symmetry.space_group_name_H-M   'P 1'
#
loop_
_entity.id
_entity.type
_entity.pdbx_description
1 polymer ?
#
loop_
_entity_poly.entity_id
_entity_poly.type
_entity_poly.pdbx_seq_one_letter_code
_entity_poly.pdbx_strand_id
1 'polypeptide(L)'
;MASSSNNQLCPDWVFLNLSNVHVAKDRDWFTSYTPFESTLASLYGGSNMRILGIGTVHIPVKQTPNSTSTTLWRLEDVLHVPDFVCNALGAPLVDKYGYTFIWGGDKTSKGTIRNDLDQQIAYFLAKRPLYVLAIEAPEGKQLGPPVIVEGKNWMINCRWEDTERKKWEDYRDAQKNEAVDAREDGVNSGYTDAEKDFAKQHWGSEYKFLTVHGLSIYKEEDREQGRIILRTLISNEE
;
A
#
# COMPACT_ATOMS: atom_id res chain seq x y z
N MET A 1 23.65 -0.30 29.60
CA MET A 1 22.26 -0.03 30.00
C MET A 1 21.37 -0.53 28.88
N ALA A 2 20.40 -1.39 29.20
CA ALA A 2 19.62 -2.13 28.21
C ALA A 2 18.77 -1.18 27.35
N SER A 3 18.94 -1.28 26.03
CA SER A 3 18.07 -0.72 25.01
C SER A 3 16.70 -1.39 25.14
N SER A 4 15.74 -0.74 25.80
CA SER A 4 14.34 -1.07 25.58
C SER A 4 13.95 -0.46 24.25
N SER A 5 14.05 -1.25 23.17
CA SER A 5 13.40 -0.93 21.90
C SER A 5 11.91 -0.77 22.19
N ASN A 6 11.44 0.47 22.34
CA ASN A 6 10.02 0.79 22.47
C ASN A 6 9.35 0.39 21.16
N ASN A 7 8.82 -0.84 21.12
CA ASN A 7 8.15 -1.48 19.98
C ASN A 7 6.73 -0.92 19.78
N GLN A 8 6.56 0.38 20.04
CA GLN A 8 5.28 1.07 20.07
C GLN A 8 5.15 1.96 18.84
N LEU A 9 4.06 1.78 18.10
CA LEU A 9 3.74 2.58 16.93
C LEU A 9 3.22 3.95 17.33
N CYS A 10 3.59 4.99 16.60
CA CYS A 10 2.95 6.30 16.70
C CYS A 10 1.43 6.14 16.43
N PRO A 11 0.57 6.50 17.39
CA PRO A 11 -0.88 6.32 17.25
C PRO A 11 -1.52 7.36 16.33
N ASP A 12 -0.88 8.52 16.16
CA ASP A 12 -1.55 9.68 15.61
C ASP A 12 -1.41 9.72 14.09
N TRP A 13 -2.51 9.34 13.42
CA TRP A 13 -2.73 9.58 12.00
C TRP A 13 -3.56 10.85 11.83
N VAL A 14 -2.94 11.90 11.31
CA VAL A 14 -3.56 13.24 11.22
C VAL A 14 -3.89 13.58 9.78
N PHE A 15 -5.12 14.01 9.52
CA PHE A 15 -5.45 14.61 8.23
C PHE A 15 -4.88 16.04 8.12
N LEU A 16 -4.07 16.26 7.10
CA LEU A 16 -3.36 17.52 6.84
C LEU A 16 -3.71 18.02 5.43
N ASN A 17 -4.67 18.95 5.35
CA ASN A 17 -5.22 19.47 4.09
C ASN A 17 -4.21 20.17 3.17
N LEU A 18 -3.09 20.66 3.70
CA LEU A 18 -2.02 21.28 2.91
C LEU A 18 -0.91 20.31 2.49
N SER A 19 -1.06 19.01 2.81
CA SER A 19 -0.07 17.98 2.49
C SER A 19 -0.44 17.26 1.21
N ASN A 20 0.54 16.96 0.36
CA ASN A 20 0.32 16.34 -0.96
C ASN A 20 0.63 14.83 -0.99
N VAL A 21 0.88 14.22 0.16
CA VAL A 21 1.35 12.84 0.29
C VAL A 21 0.96 12.25 1.65
N HIS A 22 0.98 10.92 1.77
CA HIS A 22 0.88 10.22 3.05
C HIS A 22 2.26 9.98 3.66
N VAL A 23 2.35 10.06 5.00
CA VAL A 23 3.59 9.79 5.73
C VAL A 23 3.29 8.86 6.89
N ALA A 24 4.13 7.84 7.06
CA ALA A 24 4.18 7.02 8.27
C ALA A 24 5.56 7.20 8.94
N LYS A 25 5.54 7.38 10.25
CA LYS A 25 6.75 7.54 11.07
C LYS A 25 7.46 6.21 11.25
N ASP A 26 6.71 5.16 11.59
CA ASP A 26 7.28 3.88 11.99
C ASP A 26 7.22 2.86 10.85
N ARG A 27 8.35 2.20 10.61
CA ARG A 27 8.53 1.16 9.58
C ARG A 27 7.54 -0.01 9.72
N ASP A 28 7.08 -0.26 10.94
CA ASP A 28 6.24 -1.40 11.30
C ASP A 28 4.77 -1.21 10.90
N TRP A 29 4.38 -0.04 10.38
CA TRP A 29 3.07 0.17 9.75
C TRP A 29 2.97 -0.48 8.35
N PHE A 30 4.10 -0.74 7.70
CA PHE A 30 4.16 -1.11 6.30
C PHE A 30 3.95 -2.60 6.08
N THR A 31 3.01 -2.95 5.21
CA THR A 31 2.77 -4.33 4.74
C THR A 31 3.53 -4.65 3.47
N SER A 32 3.84 -3.65 2.66
CA SER A 32 4.83 -3.70 1.58
C SER A 32 5.83 -2.58 1.77
N TYR A 33 7.07 -2.78 1.34
CA TYR A 33 8.10 -1.77 1.53
C TYR A 33 9.20 -1.87 0.50
N THR A 34 9.41 -0.77 -0.21
CA THR A 34 10.53 -0.57 -1.13
C THR A 34 11.47 0.46 -0.51
N PRO A 35 12.70 0.07 -0.12
CA PRO A 35 13.72 1.03 0.26
C PRO A 35 13.93 2.03 -0.88
N PHE A 36 13.82 3.32 -0.57
CA PHE A 36 13.93 4.40 -1.56
C PHE A 36 14.33 5.67 -0.83
N GLU A 37 15.52 6.18 -1.15
CA GLU A 37 16.02 7.42 -0.56
C GLU A 37 15.45 8.63 -1.29
N SER A 38 14.82 9.52 -0.54
CA SER A 38 14.23 10.76 -1.04
C SER A 38 14.14 11.79 0.09
N THR A 39 13.59 12.96 -0.19
CA THR A 39 13.42 14.03 0.82
C THR A 39 11.99 14.56 0.88
N LEU A 40 11.56 14.85 2.10
CA LEU A 40 10.27 15.46 2.42
C LEU A 40 10.48 16.92 2.87
N ALA A 41 9.75 17.85 2.25
CA ALA A 41 9.80 19.27 2.58
C ALA A 41 8.57 19.71 3.40
N SER A 42 8.62 20.94 3.91
CA SER A 42 7.53 21.64 4.58
C SER A 42 7.22 22.95 3.86
N LEU A 43 5.93 23.29 3.70
CA LEU A 43 5.53 24.59 3.13
C LEU A 43 5.94 25.77 4.01
N TYR A 44 6.25 25.53 5.29
CA TYR A 44 6.69 26.56 6.22
C TYR A 44 8.21 26.76 6.21
N GLY A 45 8.92 26.11 5.29
CA GLY A 45 10.38 26.07 5.23
C GLY A 45 10.98 25.13 6.29
N GLY A 46 12.31 25.19 6.43
CA GLY A 46 13.09 24.32 7.32
C GLY A 46 13.97 23.32 6.57
N SER A 47 14.66 22.47 7.31
CA SER A 47 15.45 21.38 6.74
C SER A 47 14.55 20.27 6.21
N ASN A 48 14.87 19.76 5.04
CA ASN A 48 14.19 18.58 4.51
C ASN A 48 14.44 17.35 5.40
N MET A 49 13.42 16.52 5.55
CA MET A 49 13.48 15.25 6.27
C MET A 49 13.75 14.09 5.30
N ARG A 50 14.44 13.06 5.79
CA ARG A 50 14.78 11.90 4.95
C ARG A 50 13.60 10.94 4.82
N ILE A 51 13.31 10.55 3.59
CA ILE A 51 12.44 9.42 3.28
C ILE A 51 13.35 8.20 3.13
N LEU A 52 13.04 7.12 3.84
CA LEU A 52 13.83 5.88 3.82
C LEU A 52 13.22 4.79 2.93
N GLY A 53 11.93 4.92 2.62
CA GLY A 53 11.26 4.01 1.70
C GLY A 53 9.79 4.34 1.53
N ILE A 54 9.17 3.60 0.63
CA ILE A 54 7.81 3.83 0.17
C ILE A 54 7.08 2.49 0.17
N GLY A 55 5.81 2.49 0.55
CA GLY A 55 5.05 1.25 0.55
C GLY A 55 3.57 1.40 0.84
N THR A 56 2.95 0.28 1.16
CA THR A 56 1.53 0.19 1.52
C THR A 56 1.38 0.04 3.03
N VAL A 57 0.41 0.74 3.60
CA VAL A 57 0.00 0.62 5.00
C VAL A 57 -1.46 0.19 5.07
N HIS A 58 -1.77 -0.68 6.04
CA HIS A 58 -3.15 -1.00 6.42
C HIS A 58 -3.43 -0.44 7.81
N ILE A 59 -4.31 0.57 7.89
CA ILE A 59 -4.67 1.21 9.16
C ILE A 59 -5.97 0.59 9.67
N PRO A 60 -5.99 -0.04 10.85
CA PRO A 60 -7.23 -0.48 11.48
C PRO A 60 -8.03 0.74 11.97
N VAL A 61 -9.09 1.12 11.27
CA VAL A 61 -9.91 2.30 11.59
C VAL A 61 -11.27 1.95 12.19
N LYS A 62 -11.72 2.79 13.11
CA LYS A 62 -13.07 2.73 13.67
C LYS A 62 -14.02 3.55 12.81
N GLN A 63 -15.11 2.93 12.36
CA GLN A 63 -16.12 3.61 11.56
C GLN A 63 -16.88 4.65 12.38
N THR A 64 -17.30 4.30 13.60
CA THR A 64 -18.05 5.18 14.51
C THR A 64 -17.52 5.10 15.94
N PRO A 65 -17.80 6.08 16.82
CA PRO A 65 -17.34 6.06 18.21
C PRO A 65 -17.76 4.83 19.02
N ASN A 66 -18.91 4.24 18.69
CA ASN A 66 -19.46 3.07 19.37
C ASN A 66 -19.19 1.76 18.62
N SER A 67 -18.45 1.80 17.51
CA SER A 67 -18.14 0.62 16.73
C SER A 67 -17.22 -0.32 17.52
N THR A 68 -17.62 -1.58 17.62
CA THR A 68 -16.76 -2.67 18.08
C THR A 68 -15.99 -3.33 16.94
N SER A 69 -16.38 -3.04 15.69
CA SER A 69 -15.67 -3.50 14.50
C SER A 69 -14.72 -2.45 13.97
N THR A 70 -13.61 -2.94 13.44
CA THR A 70 -12.54 -2.16 12.84
C THR A 70 -12.39 -2.60 11.38
N THR A 71 -12.22 -1.64 10.47
CA THR A 71 -11.97 -1.92 9.04
C THR A 71 -10.53 -1.59 8.71
N LEU A 72 -9.89 -2.40 7.85
CA LEU A 72 -8.54 -2.10 7.39
C LEU A 72 -8.59 -1.10 6.24
N TRP A 73 -8.07 0.10 6.46
CA TRP A 73 -7.94 1.13 5.46
C TRP A 73 -6.57 1.05 4.77
N ARG A 74 -6.57 0.73 3.48
CA ARG A 74 -5.37 0.59 2.66
C ARG A 74 -4.94 1.92 2.06
N LEU A 75 -3.71 2.32 2.38
CA LEU A 75 -3.03 3.48 1.80
C LEU A 75 -1.81 3.01 1.01
N GLU A 76 -1.75 3.37 -0.27
CA GLU A 76 -0.61 3.13 -1.15
C GLU A 76 0.30 4.36 -1.23
N ASP A 77 1.53 4.15 -1.71
CA ASP A 77 2.55 5.19 -1.89
C ASP A 77 2.80 6.03 -0.62
N VAL A 78 2.76 5.38 0.55
CA VAL A 78 3.03 6.03 1.85
C VAL A 78 4.54 6.17 2.03
N LEU A 79 4.99 7.36 2.44
CA LEU A 79 6.40 7.63 2.70
C LEU A 79 6.79 7.24 4.13
N HIS A 80 7.87 6.50 4.30
CA HIS A 80 8.47 6.23 5.60
C HIS A 80 9.46 7.33 5.99
N VAL A 81 9.09 8.14 6.98
CA VAL A 81 9.86 9.30 7.44
C VAL A 81 9.98 9.26 8.97
N PRO A 82 11.02 8.60 9.52
CA PRO A 82 11.18 8.42 10.96
C PRO A 82 11.26 9.71 11.75
N ASP A 83 11.78 10.78 11.15
CA ASP A 83 11.95 12.08 11.82
C ASP A 83 10.66 12.91 11.83
N PHE A 84 9.62 12.48 11.11
CA PHE A 84 8.33 13.18 11.11
C PHE A 84 7.64 13.05 12.47
N VAL A 85 6.86 14.07 12.86
CA VAL A 85 6.33 14.17 14.22
C VAL A 85 5.25 13.12 14.53
N CYS A 86 4.42 12.78 13.56
CA CYS A 86 3.35 11.79 13.66
C CYS A 86 3.08 11.16 12.29
N ASN A 87 2.10 10.27 12.13
CA ASN A 87 1.67 9.85 10.80
C ASN A 87 0.75 10.93 10.18
N ALA A 88 0.75 11.04 8.86
CA ALA A 88 -0.03 12.04 8.14
C ALA A 88 -0.79 11.48 6.94
N LEU A 89 -2.00 12.01 6.78
CA LEU A 89 -2.91 11.75 5.67
C LEU A 89 -3.02 13.05 4.85
N GLY A 90 -2.43 13.06 3.65
CA GLY A 90 -2.52 14.19 2.73
C GLY A 90 -3.66 14.11 1.71
N ALA A 91 -3.57 14.99 0.73
CA ALA A 91 -4.50 15.18 -0.38
C ALA A 91 -4.86 13.91 -1.20
N PRO A 92 -4.01 12.85 -1.32
CA PRO A 92 -4.43 11.67 -2.06
C PRO A 92 -5.70 11.00 -1.50
N LEU A 93 -6.09 11.24 -0.23
CA LEU A 93 -7.41 10.85 0.28
C LEU A 93 -8.55 11.37 -0.59
N VAL A 94 -8.48 12.62 -1.03
CA VAL A 94 -9.46 13.24 -1.91
C VAL A 94 -9.14 12.89 -3.38
N ASP A 95 -7.91 13.21 -3.80
CA ASP A 95 -7.56 13.25 -5.22
C ASP A 95 -7.47 11.87 -5.87
N LYS A 96 -7.03 10.85 -5.11
CA LYS A 96 -6.86 9.47 -5.60
C LYS A 96 -8.03 8.57 -5.22
N TYR A 97 -8.51 8.68 -3.98
CA TYR A 97 -9.51 7.74 -3.44
C TYR A 97 -10.94 8.30 -3.40
N GLY A 98 -11.15 9.58 -3.70
CA GLY A 98 -12.49 10.17 -3.75
C GLY A 98 -13.17 10.34 -2.40
N TYR A 99 -12.42 10.31 -1.29
CA TYR A 99 -13.00 10.47 0.04
C TYR A 99 -13.51 11.89 0.27
N THR A 100 -14.64 11.98 0.93
CA THR A 100 -15.26 13.24 1.35
C THR A 100 -15.19 13.38 2.87
N PHE A 101 -15.11 14.64 3.32
CA PHE A 101 -14.96 14.97 4.72
C PHE A 101 -16.16 15.79 5.19
N ILE A 102 -16.85 15.31 6.21
CA ILE A 102 -17.92 16.04 6.87
C ILE A 102 -17.32 16.75 8.09
N TRP A 103 -17.25 18.07 7.97
CA TRP A 103 -16.79 18.97 9.03
C TRP A 103 -17.95 19.38 9.94
N GLY A 104 -17.65 19.81 11.17
CA GLY A 104 -18.68 20.22 12.14
C GLY A 104 -19.09 19.08 13.07
N GLY A 105 -18.09 18.55 13.78
CA GLY A 105 -18.28 17.47 14.75
C GLY A 105 -19.19 17.80 15.94
N ASP A 106 -19.47 16.77 16.74
CA ASP A 106 -20.25 16.84 17.97
C ASP A 106 -19.39 16.47 19.20
N LYS A 107 -20.03 16.08 20.32
CA LYS A 107 -19.31 15.67 21.54
C LYS A 107 -18.52 14.36 21.38
N THR A 108 -18.79 13.59 20.32
CA THR A 108 -18.28 12.23 20.08
C THR A 108 -17.27 12.16 18.94
N SER A 109 -17.34 13.10 17.98
CA SER A 109 -16.43 13.17 16.83
C SER A 109 -16.12 14.61 16.43
N LYS A 110 -14.94 14.88 15.84
CA LYS A 110 -14.61 16.17 15.19
C LYS A 110 -15.06 16.29 13.74
N GLY A 111 -15.51 15.18 13.16
CA GLY A 111 -15.88 15.06 11.76
C GLY A 111 -15.74 13.62 11.29
N THR A 112 -16.33 13.32 10.15
CA THR A 112 -16.34 11.97 9.59
C THR A 112 -15.78 11.96 8.19
N ILE A 113 -15.30 10.79 7.77
CA ILE A 113 -14.78 10.54 6.44
C ILE A 113 -15.70 9.53 5.77
N ARG A 114 -16.10 9.83 4.54
CA ARG A 114 -17.00 9.00 3.74
C ARG A 114 -16.37 8.62 2.40
N ASN A 115 -16.72 7.44 1.91
CA ASN A 115 -16.37 7.01 0.55
C ASN A 115 -17.30 7.65 -0.50
N ASP A 116 -17.04 7.31 -1.75
CA ASP A 116 -17.82 7.68 -2.93
C ASP A 116 -19.28 7.19 -2.89
N LEU A 117 -19.55 6.11 -2.16
CA LEU A 117 -20.89 5.59 -1.89
C LEU A 117 -21.58 6.28 -0.70
N ASP A 118 -21.03 7.39 -0.19
CA ASP A 118 -21.50 8.14 0.98
C ASP A 118 -21.54 7.31 2.29
N GLN A 119 -20.79 6.21 2.34
CA GLN A 119 -20.66 5.38 3.53
C GLN A 119 -19.56 5.93 4.42
N GLN A 120 -19.86 6.06 5.72
CA GLN A 120 -18.86 6.46 6.71
C GLN A 120 -17.84 5.36 6.93
N ILE A 121 -16.58 5.66 6.64
CA ILE A 121 -15.46 4.72 6.77
C ILE A 121 -14.61 4.98 8.01
N ALA A 122 -14.58 6.22 8.49
CA ALA A 122 -13.81 6.59 9.67
C ALA A 122 -14.32 7.91 10.27
N TYR A 123 -13.81 8.25 11.45
CA TYR A 123 -14.09 9.51 12.12
C TYR A 123 -12.85 10.08 12.84
N PHE A 124 -12.91 11.37 13.15
CA PHE A 124 -11.88 12.07 13.92
C PHE A 124 -12.22 12.14 15.40
N LEU A 125 -11.24 11.91 16.27
CA LEU A 125 -11.43 11.90 17.72
C LEU A 125 -11.85 13.29 18.25
N ALA A 126 -12.95 13.35 19.01
CA ALA A 126 -13.56 14.60 19.51
C ALA A 126 -12.61 15.50 20.31
N LYS A 127 -11.85 14.90 21.24
CA LYS A 127 -11.03 15.61 22.25
C LYS A 127 -9.54 15.58 21.93
N ARG A 128 -9.19 15.51 20.65
CA ARG A 128 -7.79 15.55 20.20
C ARG A 128 -7.53 16.84 19.43
N PRO A 129 -6.34 17.47 19.54
CA PRO A 129 -5.96 18.55 18.64
C PRO A 129 -5.91 18.03 17.20
N LEU A 130 -6.07 18.94 16.22
CA LEU A 130 -6.13 18.60 14.80
C LEU A 130 -7.21 17.54 14.47
N TYR A 131 -7.16 16.98 13.26
CA TYR A 131 -8.06 15.92 12.79
C TYR A 131 -7.36 14.55 12.91
N VAL A 132 -7.21 14.07 14.15
CA VAL A 132 -6.61 12.75 14.44
C VAL A 132 -7.65 11.65 14.24
N LEU A 133 -7.28 10.65 13.44
CA LEU A 133 -8.11 9.50 13.11
C LEU A 133 -8.34 8.58 14.31
N ALA A 134 -9.55 8.03 14.44
CA ALA A 134 -9.83 6.97 15.40
C ALA A 134 -9.37 5.61 14.85
N ILE A 135 -8.38 5.01 15.50
CA ILE A 135 -7.75 3.76 15.07
C ILE A 135 -7.66 2.74 16.20
N GLU A 136 -7.31 1.51 15.83
CA GLU A 136 -6.82 0.47 16.75
C GLU A 136 -5.38 0.09 16.42
N ALA A 137 -4.73 -0.58 17.37
CA ALA A 137 -3.43 -1.16 17.12
C ALA A 137 -3.55 -2.28 16.06
N PRO A 138 -2.61 -2.37 15.11
CA PRO A 138 -2.49 -3.56 14.27
C PRO A 138 -2.28 -4.82 15.13
N GLU A 139 -2.66 -5.97 14.58
CA GLU A 139 -2.50 -7.25 15.26
C GLU A 139 -1.04 -7.46 15.70
N GLY A 140 -0.84 -7.85 16.96
CA GLY A 140 0.49 -8.09 17.54
C GLY A 140 1.33 -6.82 17.78
N LYS A 141 0.80 -5.62 17.52
CA LYS A 141 1.47 -4.34 17.78
C LYS A 141 0.81 -3.59 18.93
N GLN A 142 1.54 -2.63 19.49
CA GLN A 142 1.02 -1.72 20.50
C GLN A 142 1.15 -0.30 20.01
N LEU A 143 0.14 0.52 20.31
CA LEU A 143 0.21 1.95 20.10
C LEU A 143 0.95 2.60 21.26
N GLY A 144 1.85 3.54 20.93
CA GLY A 144 2.50 4.40 21.90
C GLY A 144 1.55 5.48 22.43
N PRO A 145 2.06 6.36 23.31
CA PRO A 145 1.29 7.50 23.78
C PRO A 145 0.96 8.48 22.64
N PRO A 146 -0.17 9.21 22.74
CA PRO A 146 -0.48 10.34 21.88
C PRO A 146 0.69 11.34 21.76
N VAL A 147 1.03 11.72 20.53
CA VAL A 147 2.07 12.74 20.25
C VAL A 147 1.42 14.12 20.08
N ILE A 148 0.27 14.17 19.42
CA ILE A 148 -0.53 15.37 19.20
C ILE A 148 -1.39 15.62 20.43
N VAL A 149 -0.87 16.47 21.31
CA VAL A 149 -1.44 16.83 22.62
C VAL A 149 -1.91 18.28 22.67
N GLU A 150 -2.84 18.55 23.60
CA GLU A 150 -3.34 19.91 23.86
C GLU A 150 -2.23 20.81 24.43
N GLY A 151 -2.45 22.13 24.38
CA GLY A 151 -1.50 23.13 24.89
C GLY A 151 -0.29 23.41 23.98
N LYS A 152 -0.24 22.83 22.78
CA LYS A 152 0.76 23.13 21.75
C LYS A 152 0.10 23.71 20.50
N ASN A 153 0.77 24.67 19.88
CA ASN A 153 0.40 25.17 18.56
C ASN A 153 1.05 24.26 17.51
N TRP A 154 0.21 23.53 16.79
CA TRP A 154 0.65 22.60 15.76
C TRP A 154 0.57 23.26 14.39
N MET A 155 1.69 23.29 13.68
CA MET A 155 1.80 23.77 12.31
C MET A 155 2.57 22.71 11.52
N ILE A 156 1.83 21.75 10.97
CA ILE A 156 2.39 20.54 10.35
C ILE A 156 1.83 20.42 8.93
N ASN A 157 2.72 20.20 7.97
CA ASN A 157 2.38 19.67 6.65
C ASN A 157 3.52 18.80 6.14
N CYS A 158 3.26 18.05 5.08
CA CYS A 158 4.28 17.33 4.34
C CYS A 158 4.11 17.58 2.84
N ARG A 159 5.20 18.04 2.21
CA ARG A 159 5.29 18.30 0.77
C ARG A 159 6.37 17.39 0.19
N TRP A 160 5.97 16.42 -0.62
CA TRP A 160 6.92 15.70 -1.47
C TRP A 160 7.07 16.48 -2.77
N GLU A 161 8.29 16.88 -3.11
CA GLU A 161 8.52 17.70 -4.32
C GLU A 161 8.25 16.90 -5.60
N ASP A 162 7.87 17.59 -6.67
CA ASP A 162 7.53 16.94 -7.94
C ASP A 162 8.76 16.28 -8.57
N THR A 163 9.95 16.85 -8.34
CA THR A 163 11.25 16.28 -8.72
C THR A 163 11.50 14.94 -8.04
N GLU A 164 11.22 14.85 -6.74
CA GLU A 164 11.38 13.61 -5.97
C GLU A 164 10.31 12.57 -6.33
N ARG A 165 9.07 13.00 -6.58
CA ARG A 165 7.99 12.13 -7.06
C ARG A 165 8.30 11.53 -8.43
N LYS A 166 8.83 12.35 -9.34
CA LYS A 166 9.26 11.88 -10.66
C LYS A 166 10.33 10.80 -10.55
N LYS A 167 11.31 10.93 -9.65
CA LYS A 167 12.32 9.88 -9.42
C LYS A 167 11.69 8.55 -9.02
N TRP A 168 10.65 8.60 -8.18
CA TRP A 168 9.92 7.39 -7.77
C TRP A 168 9.14 6.77 -8.93
N GLU A 169 8.48 7.59 -9.74
CA GLU A 169 7.77 7.13 -10.95
C GLU A 169 8.74 6.44 -11.92
N ASP A 170 9.84 7.10 -12.26
CA ASP A 170 10.88 6.57 -13.15
C ASP A 170 11.47 5.25 -12.58
N TYR A 171 11.68 5.17 -11.27
CA TYR A 171 12.14 3.95 -10.59
C TYR A 171 11.14 2.79 -10.71
N ARG A 172 9.84 3.05 -10.49
CA ARG A 172 8.80 2.01 -10.61
C ARG A 172 8.67 1.52 -12.05
N ASP A 173 8.78 2.41 -13.02
CA ASP A 173 8.64 2.04 -14.42
C ASP A 173 9.84 1.20 -14.88
N ALA A 174 11.05 1.53 -14.42
CA ALA A 174 12.23 0.67 -14.63
C ALA A 174 12.03 -0.74 -14.03
N GLN A 175 11.55 -0.83 -12.79
CA GLN A 175 11.27 -2.11 -12.13
C GLN A 175 10.19 -2.93 -12.84
N LYS A 176 9.16 -2.28 -13.39
CA LYS A 176 8.13 -2.96 -14.18
C LYS A 176 8.70 -3.51 -15.48
N ASN A 177 9.52 -2.72 -16.17
CA ASN A 177 10.13 -3.15 -17.42
C ASN A 177 11.09 -4.33 -17.19
N GLU A 178 11.94 -4.26 -16.15
CA GLU A 178 12.80 -5.39 -15.76
C GLU A 178 12.00 -6.65 -15.42
N ALA A 179 10.85 -6.50 -14.75
CA ALA A 179 9.96 -7.62 -14.44
C ALA A 179 9.22 -8.17 -15.69
N VAL A 180 8.94 -7.33 -16.69
CA VAL A 180 8.39 -7.75 -17.99
C VAL A 180 9.47 -8.49 -18.78
N ASP A 181 10.67 -7.94 -18.89
CA ASP A 181 11.81 -8.56 -19.57
C ASP A 181 12.14 -9.92 -18.95
N ALA A 182 12.20 -10.01 -17.62
CA ALA A 182 12.41 -11.28 -16.91
C ALA A 182 11.25 -12.28 -17.09
N ARG A 183 10.01 -11.80 -17.30
CA ARG A 183 8.87 -12.66 -17.64
C ARG A 183 8.90 -13.09 -19.09
N GLU A 184 9.34 -12.25 -20.03
CA GLU A 184 9.52 -12.63 -21.43
C GLU A 184 10.64 -13.67 -21.57
N ASP A 185 11.74 -13.55 -20.83
CA ASP A 185 12.80 -14.57 -20.78
C ASP A 185 12.31 -15.91 -20.16
N GLY A 186 11.31 -15.88 -19.27
CA GLY A 186 10.72 -17.07 -18.62
C GLY A 186 9.48 -17.66 -19.31
N VAL A 187 8.73 -16.88 -20.09
CA VAL A 187 7.47 -17.27 -20.76
C VAL A 187 7.66 -17.53 -22.25
N ASN A 188 8.71 -16.96 -22.87
CA ASN A 188 8.97 -17.10 -24.30
C ASN A 188 9.95 -18.24 -24.66
N SER A 189 10.22 -19.15 -23.72
CA SER A 189 10.62 -20.50 -24.12
C SER A 189 9.33 -21.27 -24.43
N GLY A 190 9.13 -21.61 -25.71
CA GLY A 190 8.17 -22.65 -26.07
C GLY A 190 8.42 -23.92 -25.24
N TYR A 191 7.53 -24.92 -25.34
CA TYR A 191 7.65 -26.13 -24.51
C TYR A 191 9.09 -26.63 -24.38
N THR A 192 9.56 -26.77 -23.13
CA THR A 192 10.84 -27.39 -22.83
C THR A 192 10.81 -28.85 -23.30
N ASP A 193 11.97 -29.48 -23.49
CA ASP A 193 12.00 -30.88 -23.95
C ASP A 193 11.29 -31.82 -22.97
N ALA A 194 11.41 -31.56 -21.66
CA ALA A 194 10.69 -32.29 -20.62
C ALA A 194 9.16 -32.14 -20.72
N GLU A 195 8.68 -30.92 -20.98
CA GLU A 195 7.25 -30.66 -21.19
C GLU A 195 6.73 -31.34 -22.46
N LYS A 196 7.51 -31.31 -23.55
CA LYS A 196 7.15 -32.02 -24.80
C LYS A 196 7.07 -33.53 -24.59
N ASP A 197 8.01 -34.10 -23.85
CA ASP A 197 8.02 -35.53 -23.54
C ASP A 197 6.84 -35.92 -22.65
N PHE A 198 6.52 -35.10 -21.64
CA PHE A 198 5.35 -35.31 -20.80
C PHE A 198 4.04 -35.25 -21.59
N ALA A 199 3.87 -34.24 -22.45
CA ALA A 199 2.70 -34.12 -23.32
C ALA A 199 2.60 -35.30 -24.31
N LYS A 200 3.73 -35.78 -24.81
CA LYS A 200 3.80 -36.92 -25.72
C LYS A 200 3.48 -38.24 -25.00
N GLN A 201 3.92 -38.42 -23.76
CA GLN A 201 3.62 -39.61 -22.97
C GLN A 201 2.12 -39.72 -22.65
N HIS A 202 1.48 -38.61 -22.28
CA HIS A 202 0.10 -38.59 -21.81
C HIS A 202 -0.94 -38.41 -22.93
N TRP A 203 -0.62 -37.64 -23.99
CA TRP A 203 -1.55 -37.34 -25.09
C TRP A 203 -1.03 -37.69 -26.50
N GLY A 204 0.23 -38.13 -26.63
CA GLY A 204 0.83 -38.56 -27.89
C GLY A 204 1.41 -37.43 -28.77
N SER A 205 0.92 -36.19 -28.62
CA SER A 205 1.50 -34.99 -29.24
C SER A 205 0.94 -33.70 -28.62
N GLU A 206 1.66 -32.59 -28.77
CA GLU A 206 1.19 -31.23 -28.40
C GLU A 206 -0.16 -30.92 -29.05
N TYR A 207 -0.33 -31.26 -30.33
CA TYR A 207 -1.58 -31.05 -31.06
C TYR A 207 -2.77 -31.76 -30.40
N LYS A 208 -2.59 -33.02 -30.01
CA LYS A 208 -3.65 -33.80 -29.35
C LYS A 208 -3.95 -33.27 -27.95
N PHE A 209 -2.93 -32.89 -27.20
CA PHE A 209 -3.08 -32.25 -25.89
C PHE A 209 -3.94 -30.97 -26.02
N LEU A 210 -3.53 -30.02 -26.86
CA LEU A 210 -4.28 -28.76 -27.06
C LEU A 210 -5.71 -29.02 -27.50
N THR A 211 -5.91 -29.94 -28.46
CA THR A 211 -7.26 -30.28 -28.98
C THR A 211 -8.16 -30.83 -27.88
N VAL A 212 -7.67 -31.71 -26.99
CA VAL A 212 -8.44 -32.27 -25.87
C VAL A 212 -8.84 -31.20 -24.85
N HIS A 213 -8.00 -30.18 -24.67
CA HIS A 213 -8.30 -29.05 -23.78
C HIS A 213 -9.07 -27.90 -24.48
N GLY A 214 -9.54 -28.11 -25.72
CA GLY A 214 -10.33 -27.11 -26.46
C GLY A 214 -9.51 -25.95 -27.01
N LEU A 215 -8.19 -26.11 -27.10
CA LEU A 215 -7.21 -25.10 -27.52
C LEU A 215 -6.69 -25.38 -28.93
N SER A 216 -6.39 -24.31 -29.68
CA SER A 216 -5.86 -24.40 -31.06
C SER A 216 -4.34 -24.29 -31.12
N ILE A 217 -3.69 -25.19 -31.88
CA ILE A 217 -2.25 -25.07 -32.18
C ILE A 217 -1.92 -23.88 -33.10
N TYR A 218 -2.91 -23.28 -33.75
CA TYR A 218 -2.70 -22.18 -34.70
C TYR A 218 -2.88 -20.79 -34.09
N LYS A 219 -3.21 -20.71 -32.79
CA LYS A 219 -3.36 -19.46 -32.05
C LYS A 219 -2.34 -19.42 -30.92
N GLU A 220 -1.45 -18.42 -30.92
CA GLU A 220 -0.40 -18.37 -29.91
C GLU A 220 -0.94 -18.16 -28.50
N GLU A 221 -2.04 -17.42 -28.35
CA GLU A 221 -2.80 -17.25 -27.09
C GLU A 221 -3.27 -18.61 -26.53
N ASP A 222 -3.84 -19.46 -27.38
CA ASP A 222 -4.28 -20.81 -27.00
C ASP A 222 -3.08 -21.72 -26.66
N ARG A 223 -1.95 -21.55 -27.35
CA ARG A 223 -0.72 -22.31 -27.04
C ARG A 223 -0.11 -21.88 -25.72
N GLU A 224 -0.18 -20.60 -25.37
CA GLU A 224 0.23 -20.09 -24.07
C GLU A 224 -0.65 -20.63 -22.94
N GLN A 225 -1.97 -20.62 -23.14
CA GLN A 225 -2.90 -21.26 -22.21
C GLN A 225 -2.59 -22.76 -22.06
N GLY A 226 -2.26 -23.43 -23.16
CA GLY A 226 -1.82 -24.83 -23.15
C GLY A 226 -0.57 -25.05 -22.29
N ARG A 227 0.43 -24.17 -22.39
CA ARG A 227 1.66 -24.24 -21.57
C ARG A 227 1.34 -24.11 -20.07
N ILE A 228 0.45 -23.19 -19.70
CA ILE A 228 0.04 -23.00 -18.30
C ILE A 228 -0.66 -24.26 -17.77
N ILE A 229 -1.58 -24.83 -18.54
CA ILE A 229 -2.28 -26.06 -18.16
C ILE A 229 -1.30 -27.21 -18.01
N LEU A 230 -0.39 -27.40 -18.97
CA LEU A 230 0.57 -28.51 -18.94
C LEU A 230 1.53 -28.40 -17.74
N ARG A 231 2.05 -27.20 -17.47
CA ARG A 231 2.90 -26.93 -16.30
C ARG A 231 2.17 -27.20 -14.99
N THR A 232 0.89 -26.83 -14.91
CA THR A 232 0.05 -27.11 -13.75
C THR A 232 -0.17 -28.61 -13.54
N LEU A 233 -0.33 -29.39 -14.63
CA LEU A 233 -0.49 -30.84 -14.55
C LEU A 233 0.80 -31.53 -14.10
N ILE A 234 1.97 -31.11 -14.62
CA ILE A 234 3.28 -31.63 -14.22
C ILE A 234 3.53 -31.38 -12.73
N SER A 235 3.31 -30.15 -12.24
CA SER A 235 3.50 -29.81 -10.83
C SER A 235 2.55 -30.54 -9.86
N ASN A 236 1.46 -31.13 -10.35
CA ASN A 236 0.52 -31.90 -9.55
C ASN A 236 0.80 -33.42 -9.57
N GLU A 237 1.71 -33.89 -10.43
CA GLU A 237 2.14 -35.29 -10.51
C GLU A 237 3.48 -35.57 -9.82
N GLU A 238 4.22 -34.53 -9.42
CA GLU A 238 5.39 -34.61 -8.50
C GLU A 238 4.97 -34.63 -7.01
#